data_AF-A0A7S0SR51-F1
#
_entry.id   AF-A0A7S0SR51-F1
#
_cell.length_a   1.000
_cell.length_b   1.000
_cell.length_c   1.000
_cell.angle_alpha   90.00
_cell.angle_beta   90.00
_cell.angle_gamma   90.00
#
_symmetry.space_group_name_H-M   'P 1'
#
loop_
_entity.id
_entity.type
_entity.pdbx_description
1 polymer ?
#
loop_
_entity_poly.entity_id
_entity_poly.type
_entity_poly.pdbx_seq_one_letter_code
_entity_poly.pdbx_strand_id
1 'polypeptide(L)'
;VVLSAFGTFPVGAADLARAGLVRASPDIAVQHASLSPDLSRVLVAFSATGAASPASTPPSVAVSAHAATAAVPLLATWSREMCQIAVHGSQVTRLMSGMEAELAAADKNWAKAWGDFDVKMGALHARLIAGWETSEEGDGGAPPTLEDHFAALLATGAVDDALEQFLSHEFQQGAVRRMAKSMDAAASAVHAALLTRVAPAAEAAVLRLSELQALARWSERAGPVGLDERAADAAVAAAERACLAAGVAIR
;
A
#
# COMPACT_ATOMS: atom_id res chain seq x y z
N VAL A 1 -11.27 -17.24 -14.15
CA VAL A 1 -10.64 -18.23 -13.23
C VAL A 1 -9.17 -17.90 -13.11
N VAL A 2 -8.64 -17.83 -11.89
CA VAL A 2 -7.22 -17.57 -11.65
C VAL A 2 -6.60 -18.80 -10.99
N LEU A 3 -5.46 -19.25 -11.51
CA LEU A 3 -4.60 -20.22 -10.83
C LEU A 3 -3.56 -19.45 -10.03
N SER A 4 -3.43 -19.79 -8.76
CA SER A 4 -2.43 -19.23 -7.87
C SER A 4 -1.55 -20.34 -7.30
N ALA A 5 -0.24 -20.16 -7.39
CA ALA A 5 0.72 -20.98 -6.66
C ALA A 5 0.74 -20.54 -5.19
N PHE A 6 0.77 -21.54 -4.28
CA PHE A 6 0.78 -21.35 -2.83
C PHE A 6 -0.34 -20.44 -2.29
N GLY A 7 -1.47 -20.35 -3.02
CA GLY A 7 -2.60 -19.49 -2.66
C GLY A 7 -2.33 -17.98 -2.70
N THR A 8 -1.15 -17.55 -3.16
CA THR A 8 -0.69 -16.14 -3.03
C THR A 8 -0.20 -15.55 -4.35
N PHE A 9 0.49 -16.33 -5.19
CA PHE A 9 1.10 -15.82 -6.41
C PHE A 9 0.33 -16.27 -7.65
N PRO A 10 -0.29 -15.37 -8.43
CA PRO A 10 -1.04 -15.75 -9.63
C PRO A 10 -0.08 -16.27 -10.71
N VAL A 11 -0.31 -17.49 -11.18
CA VAL A 11 0.48 -18.14 -12.22
C VAL A 11 -0.23 -18.20 -13.58
N GLY A 12 -1.54 -17.94 -13.59
CA GLY A 12 -2.31 -17.86 -14.82
C GLY A 12 -3.74 -17.42 -14.59
N ALA A 13 -4.36 -16.82 -15.60
CA ALA A 13 -5.77 -16.44 -15.59
C ALA A 13 -6.42 -16.83 -16.90
N ALA A 14 -7.64 -17.37 -16.81
CA ALA A 14 -8.47 -17.70 -17.95
C ALA A 14 -9.81 -16.96 -17.85
N ASP A 15 -10.17 -16.28 -18.94
CA ASP A 15 -11.43 -15.59 -19.10
C ASP A 15 -12.43 -16.51 -19.82
N LEU A 16 -13.49 -16.90 -19.10
CA LEU A 16 -14.51 -17.83 -19.59
C LEU A 16 -15.41 -17.20 -20.67
N ALA A 17 -15.59 -15.88 -20.66
CA ALA A 17 -16.37 -15.19 -21.68
C ALA A 17 -15.58 -15.13 -22.99
N ARG A 18 -14.28 -14.84 -22.92
CA ARG A 18 -13.38 -14.86 -24.10
C ARG A 18 -13.22 -16.26 -24.70
N ALA A 19 -13.35 -17.30 -23.87
CA ALA A 19 -13.36 -18.69 -24.32
C ALA A 19 -14.69 -19.10 -24.99
N GLY A 20 -15.69 -18.21 -25.07
CA GLY A 20 -16.99 -18.49 -25.67
C GLY A 20 -17.87 -19.43 -24.83
N LEU A 21 -17.50 -19.69 -23.58
CA LEU A 21 -18.21 -20.62 -22.70
C LEU A 21 -19.40 -19.97 -21.99
N VAL A 22 -19.42 -18.63 -21.92
CA VAL A 22 -20.52 -17.87 -21.31
C VAL A 22 -20.74 -16.58 -22.09
N ARG A 23 -21.99 -16.09 -22.09
CA ARG A 23 -22.33 -14.79 -22.71
C ARG A 23 -21.60 -13.64 -21.99
N ALA A 24 -21.48 -12.49 -22.65
CA ALA A 24 -20.93 -11.30 -21.99
C ALA A 24 -21.84 -10.89 -20.81
N SER A 25 -21.27 -10.83 -19.60
CA SER A 25 -21.91 -10.46 -18.33
C SER A 25 -22.87 -11.45 -17.65
N PRO A 26 -22.50 -12.72 -17.37
CA PRO A 26 -23.24 -13.60 -16.48
C PRO A 26 -22.71 -13.51 -15.04
N ASP A 27 -23.56 -13.70 -14.04
CA ASP A 27 -23.08 -14.02 -12.70
C ASP A 27 -22.54 -15.46 -12.72
N ILE A 28 -21.23 -15.62 -12.52
CA ILE A 28 -20.55 -16.92 -12.58
C ILE A 28 -20.17 -17.34 -11.17
N ALA A 29 -20.66 -18.50 -10.74
CA ALA A 29 -20.23 -19.15 -9.50
C ALA A 29 -19.44 -20.42 -9.83
N VAL A 30 -18.16 -20.45 -9.44
CA VAL A 30 -17.32 -21.66 -9.57
C VAL A 30 -17.75 -22.65 -8.49
N GLN A 31 -18.19 -23.83 -8.92
CA GLN A 31 -18.63 -24.91 -8.03
C GLN A 31 -17.50 -25.90 -7.72
N HIS A 32 -16.68 -26.18 -8.72
CA HIS A 32 -15.54 -27.07 -8.58
C HIS A 32 -14.41 -26.66 -9.53
N ALA A 33 -13.18 -26.75 -9.06
CA ALA A 33 -12.00 -26.60 -9.89
C ALA A 33 -10.98 -27.67 -9.49
N SER A 34 -10.41 -28.35 -10.47
CA SER A 34 -9.35 -29.33 -10.26
C SER A 34 -8.30 -29.26 -11.34
N LEU A 35 -7.07 -29.59 -10.96
CA LEU A 35 -5.91 -29.66 -11.83
C LEU A 35 -5.49 -31.13 -11.92
N SER A 36 -5.17 -31.60 -13.11
CA SER A 36 -4.70 -32.97 -13.29
C SER A 36 -3.36 -33.19 -12.59
N PRO A 37 -3.05 -34.43 -12.12
CA PRO A 37 -1.81 -34.70 -11.40
C PRO A 37 -0.53 -34.43 -12.20
N ASP A 38 -0.62 -34.50 -13.54
CA ASP A 38 0.45 -34.20 -14.49
C ASP A 38 0.51 -32.70 -14.87
N LEU A 39 -0.35 -31.87 -14.26
CA LEU A 39 -0.47 -30.42 -14.50
C LEU A 39 -0.81 -30.04 -15.95
N SER A 40 -1.26 -30.99 -16.76
CA SER A 40 -1.52 -30.79 -18.19
C SER A 40 -2.93 -30.28 -18.50
N ARG A 41 -3.87 -30.41 -17.56
CA ARG A 41 -5.29 -30.07 -17.75
C ARG A 41 -5.90 -29.47 -16.50
N VAL A 42 -6.73 -28.43 -16.70
CA VAL A 42 -7.58 -27.86 -15.66
C VAL A 42 -9.03 -28.14 -16.01
N LEU A 43 -9.79 -28.62 -15.03
CA LEU A 43 -11.25 -28.76 -15.08
C LEU A 43 -11.86 -27.67 -14.20
N VAL A 44 -12.85 -26.94 -14.73
CA VAL A 44 -13.66 -25.99 -13.96
C VAL A 44 -15.12 -26.29 -14.22
N ALA A 45 -15.87 -26.61 -13.16
CA ALA A 45 -17.32 -26.64 -13.16
C ALA A 45 -17.87 -25.36 -12.55
N PHE A 46 -18.78 -24.70 -13.25
CA PHE A 46 -19.36 -23.43 -12.83
C PHE A 46 -20.83 -23.34 -13.25
N SER A 47 -21.61 -22.59 -12.47
CA SER A 47 -22.95 -22.19 -12.87
C SER A 47 -22.93 -20.76 -13.40
N ALA A 48 -23.66 -20.53 -14.48
CA ALA A 48 -23.92 -19.21 -15.02
C ALA A 48 -25.40 -18.90 -14.88
N THR A 49 -25.72 -17.78 -14.24
CA THR A 49 -27.06 -17.21 -14.22
C THR A 49 -27.18 -16.20 -15.35
N GLY A 50 -28.05 -16.51 -16.32
CA GLY A 50 -28.42 -15.57 -17.37
C GLY A 50 -29.49 -14.60 -16.87
N ALA A 51 -29.47 -13.35 -17.36
CA ALA A 51 -30.58 -12.43 -17.16
C ALA A 51 -31.89 -13.07 -17.65
N ALA A 52 -32.95 -12.97 -16.84
CA ALA A 52 -34.26 -13.56 -17.15
C ALA A 52 -34.74 -13.07 -18.52
N SER A 53 -35.15 -14.01 -19.38
CA SER A 53 -35.83 -13.65 -20.64
C SER A 53 -37.19 -13.03 -20.28
N PRO A 54 -37.53 -11.82 -20.79
CA PRO A 54 -38.81 -11.17 -20.48
C PRO A 54 -40.03 -11.92 -21.04
N ALA A 55 -39.83 -13.03 -21.77
CA ALA A 55 -40.87 -13.78 -22.46
C ALA A 55 -41.41 -15.00 -21.68
N SER A 56 -40.92 -15.30 -20.47
CA SER A 56 -41.41 -16.42 -19.66
C SER A 56 -41.96 -15.95 -18.31
N THR A 57 -43.25 -16.18 -18.08
CA THR A 57 -43.92 -16.04 -16.79
C THR A 57 -44.10 -17.45 -16.20
N PRO A 58 -43.62 -17.78 -14.98
CA PRO A 58 -42.88 -16.93 -14.03
C PRO A 58 -41.42 -16.69 -14.46
N PRO A 59 -40.74 -15.65 -13.91
CA PRO A 59 -39.32 -15.39 -14.17
C PRO A 59 -38.48 -16.51 -13.57
N SER A 60 -38.19 -17.55 -14.36
CA SER A 60 -37.20 -18.54 -13.99
C SER A 60 -35.82 -17.96 -14.27
N VAL A 61 -35.02 -17.78 -13.21
CA VAL A 61 -33.59 -17.55 -13.37
C VAL A 61 -33.02 -18.81 -14.00
N ALA A 62 -32.64 -18.75 -15.27
CA ALA A 62 -32.03 -19.87 -15.96
C ALA A 62 -30.61 -20.06 -15.38
N VAL A 63 -30.49 -20.97 -14.42
CA VAL A 63 -29.21 -21.46 -13.91
C VAL A 63 -28.74 -22.56 -14.85
N SER A 64 -27.64 -22.31 -15.54
CA SER A 64 -27.03 -23.29 -16.44
C SER A 64 -25.72 -23.77 -15.83
N ALA A 65 -25.60 -25.09 -15.67
CA ALA A 65 -24.38 -25.72 -15.17
C ALA A 65 -23.47 -26.07 -16.35
N HIS A 66 -22.22 -25.65 -16.27
CA HIS A 66 -21.21 -25.86 -17.29
C HIS A 66 -19.98 -26.52 -16.68
N ALA A 67 -19.32 -27.35 -17.49
CA ALA A 67 -18.00 -27.89 -17.18
C ALA A 67 -17.07 -27.59 -18.36
N ALA A 68 -15.93 -26.98 -18.07
CA ALA A 68 -14.91 -26.65 -19.05
C ALA A 68 -13.61 -27.35 -18.70
N THR A 69 -12.95 -27.92 -19.71
CA THR A 69 -11.59 -28.44 -19.58
C THR A 69 -10.67 -27.65 -20.49
N ALA A 70 -9.50 -27.27 -19.97
CA ALA A 70 -8.48 -26.57 -20.73
C ALA A 70 -7.16 -27.33 -20.62
N ALA A 71 -6.48 -27.50 -21.75
CA ALA A 71 -5.10 -27.97 -21.76
C ALA A 71 -4.18 -26.83 -21.31
N VAL A 72 -3.22 -27.13 -20.43
CA VAL A 72 -2.27 -26.18 -19.86
C VAL A 72 -0.84 -26.69 -20.09
N PRO A 73 -0.41 -26.87 -21.35
CA PRO A 73 0.88 -27.50 -21.66
C PRO A 73 2.07 -26.71 -21.11
N LEU A 74 1.96 -25.38 -21.02
CA LEU A 74 2.98 -24.53 -20.41
C LEU A 74 3.22 -24.90 -18.94
N LEU A 75 2.15 -25.14 -18.18
CA LEU A 75 2.25 -25.52 -16.78
C LEU A 75 2.86 -26.91 -16.63
N ALA A 76 2.48 -27.87 -17.47
CA ALA A 76 3.07 -29.21 -17.43
C ALA A 76 4.56 -29.21 -17.78
N THR A 77 4.94 -28.53 -18.86
CA THR A 77 6.33 -28.52 -19.35
C THR A 77 7.26 -27.69 -18.46
N TRP A 78 6.79 -26.55 -17.95
CA TRP A 78 7.61 -25.57 -17.22
C TRP A 78 7.21 -25.44 -15.74
N SER A 79 6.58 -26.46 -15.17
CA SER A 79 6.09 -26.46 -13.78
C SER A 79 7.17 -26.10 -12.76
N ARG A 80 8.39 -26.59 -12.97
CA ARG A 80 9.52 -26.34 -12.06
C ARG A 80 9.92 -24.87 -12.06
N GLU A 81 10.11 -24.29 -13.23
CA GLU A 81 10.46 -22.89 -13.43
C GLU A 81 9.35 -21.98 -12.90
N MET A 82 8.09 -22.28 -13.23
CA MET A 82 6.92 -21.57 -12.70
C MET A 82 6.83 -21.63 -11.19
N CYS A 83 7.10 -22.79 -10.58
CA CYS A 83 7.15 -22.94 -9.13
C CYS A 83 8.29 -22.13 -8.51
N GLN A 84 9.49 -22.14 -9.11
CA GLN A 84 10.62 -21.34 -8.62
C GLN A 84 10.28 -19.83 -8.66
N ILE A 85 9.76 -19.35 -9.78
CA ILE A 85 9.31 -17.95 -9.93
C ILE A 85 8.23 -17.63 -8.90
N ALA A 86 7.25 -18.51 -8.71
CA ALA A 86 6.19 -18.31 -7.74
C ALA A 86 6.70 -18.29 -6.29
N VAL A 87 7.71 -19.09 -5.95
CA VAL A 87 8.33 -19.08 -4.60
C VAL A 87 9.00 -17.72 -4.35
N HIS A 88 9.84 -17.24 -5.28
CA HIS A 88 10.47 -15.93 -5.11
C HIS A 88 9.45 -14.79 -5.14
N GLY A 89 8.51 -14.83 -6.07
CA GLY A 89 7.45 -13.83 -6.22
C GLY A 89 6.55 -13.73 -4.99
N SER A 90 6.07 -14.85 -4.44
CA SER A 90 5.27 -14.86 -3.20
C SER A 90 6.04 -14.31 -2.00
N GLN A 91 7.35 -14.59 -1.90
CA GLN A 91 8.18 -14.03 -0.84
C GLN A 91 8.32 -12.51 -0.99
N VAL A 92 8.57 -12.00 -2.20
CA VAL A 92 8.62 -10.55 -2.47
C VAL A 92 7.29 -9.89 -2.13
N THR A 93 6.17 -10.44 -2.61
CA THR A 93 4.83 -9.89 -2.30
C THR A 93 4.59 -9.82 -0.79
N ARG A 94 4.97 -10.87 -0.05
CA ARG A 94 4.85 -10.87 1.41
C ARG A 94 5.71 -9.80 2.06
N LEU A 95 6.98 -9.68 1.65
CA LEU A 95 7.89 -8.65 2.16
C LEU A 95 7.35 -7.24 1.89
N MET A 96 6.89 -6.98 0.66
CA MET A 96 6.28 -5.69 0.28
C MET A 96 5.04 -5.37 1.11
N SER A 97 4.08 -6.29 1.19
CA SER A 97 2.87 -6.10 2.00
C SER A 97 3.17 -5.85 3.48
N GLY A 98 4.22 -6.50 4.01
CA GLY A 98 4.69 -6.28 5.37
C GLY A 98 5.26 -4.88 5.56
N MET A 99 6.13 -4.43 4.64
CA MET A 99 6.67 -3.07 4.67
C MET A 99 5.56 -2.01 4.58
N GLU A 100 4.61 -2.17 3.66
CA GLU A 100 3.47 -1.26 3.50
C GLU A 100 2.62 -1.18 4.76
N ALA A 101 2.31 -2.32 5.39
CA ALA A 101 1.53 -2.36 6.62
C ALA A 101 2.26 -1.65 7.78
N GLU A 102 3.57 -1.85 7.91
CA GLU A 102 4.39 -1.21 8.94
C GLU A 102 4.52 0.30 8.74
N LEU A 103 4.72 0.74 7.48
CA LEU A 103 4.77 2.15 7.14
C LEU A 103 3.41 2.82 7.35
N ALA A 104 2.31 2.18 6.97
CA ALA A 104 0.96 2.71 7.22
C ALA A 104 0.64 2.83 8.72
N ALA A 105 1.08 1.86 9.53
CA ALA A 105 0.92 1.94 10.98
C ALA A 105 1.76 3.07 11.59
N ALA A 106 3.00 3.25 11.12
CA ALA A 106 3.90 4.32 11.56
C ALA A 106 3.37 5.71 11.16
N ASP A 107 2.93 5.87 9.91
CA ASP A 107 2.32 7.09 9.39
C ASP A 107 1.07 7.48 10.16
N LYS A 108 0.15 6.53 10.40
CA LYS A 108 -1.05 6.77 11.19
C LYS A 108 -0.73 7.27 12.60
N ASN A 109 0.29 6.70 13.24
CA ASN A 109 0.70 7.12 14.58
C ASN A 109 1.32 8.51 14.58
N TRP A 110 2.18 8.81 13.59
CA TRP A 110 2.78 10.13 13.41
C TRP A 110 1.74 11.20 13.09
N ALA A 111 0.88 10.96 12.11
CA ALA A 111 -0.19 11.87 11.70
C ALA A 111 -1.14 12.21 12.86
N LYS A 112 -1.44 11.24 13.72
CA LYS A 112 -2.24 11.49 14.93
C LYS A 112 -1.50 12.41 15.92
N ALA A 113 -0.25 12.09 16.25
CA ALA A 113 0.53 12.88 17.20
C ALA A 113 0.79 14.31 16.70
N TRP A 114 1.05 14.47 15.40
CA TRP A 114 1.25 15.75 14.76
C TRP A 114 -0.06 16.53 14.61
N GLY A 115 -1.17 15.88 14.28
CA GLY A 115 -2.48 16.52 14.14
C GLY A 115 -2.94 17.22 15.42
N ASP A 116 -2.67 16.61 16.59
CA ASP A 116 -2.97 17.23 17.88
C ASP A 116 -2.19 18.55 18.09
N PHE A 117 -0.94 18.60 17.62
CA PHE A 117 -0.10 19.81 17.64
C PHE A 117 -0.59 20.86 16.64
N ASP A 118 -0.85 20.45 15.41
CA ASP A 118 -1.27 21.32 14.30
C ASP A 118 -2.58 22.05 14.62
N VAL A 119 -3.56 21.36 15.24
CA VAL A 119 -4.81 21.99 15.70
C VAL A 119 -4.54 23.10 16.72
N LYS A 120 -3.61 22.90 17.65
CA LYS A 120 -3.27 23.90 18.67
C LYS A 120 -2.56 25.10 18.05
N MET A 121 -1.62 24.86 17.13
CA MET A 121 -0.89 25.93 16.45
C MET A 121 -1.79 26.70 15.48
N GLY A 122 -2.70 26.04 14.78
CA GLY A 122 -3.69 26.67 13.91
C GLY A 122 -4.66 27.56 14.69
N ALA A 123 -5.10 27.13 15.87
CA ALA A 123 -5.93 27.95 16.75
C ALA A 123 -5.20 29.22 17.22
N LEU A 124 -3.93 29.11 17.61
CA LEU A 124 -3.10 30.28 17.96
C LEU A 124 -2.92 31.21 16.75
N HIS A 125 -2.58 30.66 15.59
CA HIS A 125 -2.36 31.46 14.37
C HIS A 125 -3.61 32.26 13.98
N ALA A 126 -4.79 31.66 14.03
CA ALA A 126 -6.05 32.34 13.76
C ALA A 126 -6.32 33.49 14.76
N ARG A 127 -5.96 33.32 16.04
CA ARG A 127 -6.11 34.36 17.07
C ARG A 127 -5.13 35.51 16.86
N LEU A 128 -3.90 35.23 16.46
CA LEU A 128 -2.89 36.25 16.15
C LEU A 128 -3.31 37.09 14.94
N ILE A 129 -3.80 36.46 13.87
CA ILE A 129 -4.33 37.18 12.70
C ILE A 129 -5.49 38.09 13.11
N ALA A 130 -6.47 37.56 13.85
CA ALA A 130 -7.62 38.35 14.30
C ALA A 130 -7.21 39.54 15.17
N GLY A 131 -6.21 39.38 16.05
CA GLY A 131 -5.66 40.46 16.86
C GLY A 131 -4.94 41.51 16.02
N TRP A 132 -4.15 41.08 15.03
CA TRP A 132 -3.43 41.97 14.12
C TRP A 132 -4.38 42.82 13.27
N GLU A 133 -5.46 42.25 12.74
CA GLU A 133 -6.49 42.98 11.97
C GLU A 133 -7.18 44.08 12.80
N THR A 134 -7.22 43.93 14.12
CA THR A 134 -7.77 44.94 15.04
C THR A 134 -6.76 45.95 15.57
N SER A 135 -5.46 45.77 15.27
CA SER A 135 -4.38 46.67 15.72
C SER A 135 -4.24 47.88 14.80
N GLU A 136 -3.81 49.02 15.35
CA GLU A 136 -3.51 50.25 14.58
C GLU A 136 -2.37 50.03 13.54
N GLU A 137 -1.57 48.98 13.70
CA GLU A 137 -0.50 48.56 12.78
C GLU A 137 -0.99 47.74 11.58
N GLY A 138 -2.29 47.39 11.54
CA GLY A 138 -2.90 46.61 10.46
C GLY A 138 -3.10 47.36 9.15
N ASP A 139 -2.94 48.69 9.13
CA ASP A 139 -3.20 49.52 7.96
C ASP A 139 -1.96 49.60 7.05
N GLY A 140 -1.69 48.51 6.32
CA GLY A 140 -0.79 48.50 5.15
C GLY A 140 0.34 47.46 5.12
N GLY A 141 0.49 46.63 6.16
CA GLY A 141 1.49 45.55 6.23
C GLY A 141 0.92 44.16 5.93
N ALA A 142 1.79 43.16 5.78
CA ALA A 142 1.39 41.76 5.86
C ALA A 142 1.33 41.33 7.34
N PRO A 143 0.40 40.44 7.75
CA PRO A 143 0.34 39.97 9.12
C PRO A 143 1.64 39.22 9.48
N PRO A 144 2.20 39.44 10.68
CA PRO A 144 3.33 38.70 11.18
C PRO A 144 3.05 37.19 11.21
N THR A 145 4.06 36.39 10.91
CA THR A 145 3.93 34.93 10.95
C THR A 145 4.01 34.44 12.39
N LEU A 146 3.49 33.23 12.63
CA LEU A 146 3.61 32.57 13.93
C LEU A 146 5.08 32.47 14.38
N GLU A 147 6.00 32.23 13.44
CA GLU A 147 7.44 32.15 13.70
C GLU A 147 8.01 33.49 14.19
N ASP A 148 7.54 34.62 13.62
CA ASP A 148 7.96 35.96 14.04
C ASP A 148 7.55 36.26 15.50
N HIS A 149 6.34 35.86 15.90
CA HIS A 149 5.86 36.01 17.28
C HIS A 149 6.70 35.19 18.26
N PHE A 150 6.99 33.92 17.94
CA PHE A 150 7.86 33.09 18.79
C PHE A 150 9.31 33.58 18.80
N ALA A 151 9.83 34.10 17.69
CA ALA A 151 11.16 34.69 17.62
C ALA A 151 11.28 35.96 18.48
N ALA A 152 10.26 36.84 18.43
CA ALA A 152 10.17 38.02 19.29
C ALA A 152 10.13 37.63 20.78
N LEU A 153 9.32 36.62 21.13
CA LEU A 153 9.29 36.06 22.49
C LEU A 153 10.66 35.56 22.94
N LEU A 154 11.36 34.79 22.10
CA LEU A 154 12.69 34.27 22.44
C LEU A 154 13.74 35.38 22.56
N ALA A 155 13.66 36.43 21.75
CA ALA A 155 14.64 37.51 21.72
C ALA A 155 14.44 38.55 22.83
N THR A 156 13.18 38.85 23.16
CA THR A 156 12.82 39.98 24.05
C THR A 156 12.17 39.54 25.36
N GLY A 157 11.65 38.31 25.42
CA GLY A 157 10.81 37.84 26.52
C GLY A 157 9.39 38.45 26.53
N ALA A 158 9.07 39.33 25.57
CA ALA A 158 7.74 39.93 25.46
C ALA A 158 6.73 38.92 24.88
N VAL A 159 5.55 38.89 25.47
CA VAL A 159 4.43 38.04 25.05
C VAL A 159 3.29 38.98 24.68
N ASP A 160 2.64 38.77 23.53
CA ASP A 160 1.39 39.45 23.21
C ASP A 160 0.19 38.78 23.91
N ASP A 161 -0.93 39.48 24.02
CA ASP A 161 -2.12 38.99 24.75
C ASP A 161 -2.63 37.64 24.21
N ALA A 162 -2.54 37.43 22.89
CA ALA A 162 -3.00 36.20 22.26
C ALA A 162 -2.12 35.01 22.65
N LEU A 163 -0.79 35.19 22.61
CA LEU A 163 0.21 34.22 23.00
C LEU A 163 0.21 33.99 24.51
N GLU A 164 -0.01 35.03 25.32
CA GLU A 164 -0.15 34.92 26.78
C GLU A 164 -1.35 34.06 27.12
N GLN A 165 -2.53 34.36 26.57
CA GLN A 165 -3.74 33.58 26.79
C GLN A 165 -3.59 32.13 26.27
N PHE A 166 -2.91 31.91 25.15
CA PHE A 166 -2.61 30.56 24.67
C PHE A 166 -1.71 29.78 25.62
N LEU A 167 -0.56 30.34 26.02
CA LEU A 167 0.42 29.68 26.89
C LEU A 167 -0.12 29.44 28.31
N SER A 168 -0.95 30.35 28.82
CA SER A 168 -1.51 30.28 30.17
C SER A 168 -2.74 29.38 30.29
N HIS A 169 -3.58 29.28 29.26
CA HIS A 169 -4.87 28.57 29.35
C HIS A 169 -5.00 27.35 28.44
N GLU A 170 -4.40 27.35 27.25
CA GLU A 170 -4.63 26.30 26.23
C GLU A 170 -3.43 25.37 26.04
N PHE A 171 -2.24 25.88 26.32
CA PHE A 171 -0.94 25.25 26.10
C PHE A 171 -0.11 25.21 27.38
N GLN A 172 -0.79 24.84 28.47
CA GLN A 172 -0.19 24.73 29.78
C GLN A 172 0.89 23.65 29.83
N GLN A 173 1.84 23.80 30.74
CA GLN A 173 2.99 22.90 30.91
C GLN A 173 2.62 21.40 30.89
N GLY A 174 1.51 21.02 31.53
CA GLY A 174 1.04 19.63 31.54
C GLY A 174 0.59 19.13 30.15
N ALA A 175 -0.09 19.97 29.38
CA ALA A 175 -0.53 19.66 28.01
C ALA A 175 0.67 19.58 27.06
N VAL A 176 1.61 20.54 27.14
CA VAL A 176 2.84 20.56 26.34
C VAL A 176 3.67 19.30 26.58
N ARG A 177 3.91 18.95 27.84
CA ARG A 177 4.67 17.73 28.19
C ARG A 177 4.04 16.46 27.64
N ARG A 178 2.70 16.35 27.70
CA ARG A 178 1.98 15.18 27.17
C ARG A 178 2.10 15.10 25.66
N MET A 179 1.96 16.22 24.98
CA MET A 179 2.04 16.28 23.52
C MET A 179 3.45 16.01 23.02
N ALA A 180 4.47 16.64 23.61
CA ALA A 180 5.88 16.36 23.32
C ALA A 180 6.19 14.88 23.51
N LYS A 181 5.77 14.28 24.64
CA LYS A 181 5.93 12.84 24.88
C LYS A 181 5.22 11.97 23.83
N SER A 182 4.05 12.39 23.35
CA SER A 182 3.30 11.69 22.30
C SER A 182 4.03 11.73 20.96
N MET A 183 4.55 12.90 20.58
CA MET A 183 5.34 13.11 19.37
C MET A 183 6.67 12.34 19.42
N ASP A 184 7.39 12.40 20.54
CA ASP A 184 8.63 11.64 20.77
C ASP A 184 8.38 10.13 20.67
N ALA A 185 7.27 9.65 21.25
CA ALA A 185 6.88 8.24 21.16
C ALA A 185 6.54 7.83 19.72
N ALA A 186 5.84 8.69 18.97
CA ALA A 186 5.51 8.44 17.57
C ALA A 186 6.78 8.44 16.69
N ALA A 187 7.68 9.42 16.85
CA ALA A 187 8.96 9.47 16.15
C ALA A 187 9.83 8.24 16.47
N SER A 188 9.89 7.85 17.74
CA SER A 188 10.61 6.63 18.17
C SER A 188 10.01 5.37 17.56
N ALA A 189 8.68 5.29 17.45
CA ALA A 189 8.00 4.17 16.83
C ALA A 189 8.25 4.10 15.31
N VAL A 190 8.26 5.24 14.61
CA VAL A 190 8.63 5.35 13.19
C VAL A 190 10.07 4.86 13.00
N HIS A 191 11.02 5.40 13.77
CA HIS A 191 12.42 4.99 13.70
C HIS A 191 12.59 3.49 13.97
N ALA A 192 11.93 2.96 15.00
CA ALA A 192 11.97 1.52 15.30
C ALA A 192 11.36 0.66 14.18
N ALA A 193 10.25 1.09 13.57
CA ALA A 193 9.64 0.40 12.44
C ALA A 193 10.58 0.34 11.22
N LEU A 194 11.20 1.47 10.90
CA LEU A 194 12.17 1.57 9.81
C LEU A 194 13.39 0.67 10.06
N LEU A 195 13.98 0.77 11.24
CA LEU A 195 15.21 0.07 11.59
C LEU A 195 15.03 -1.45 11.73
N THR A 196 13.96 -1.90 12.38
CA THR A 196 13.82 -3.31 12.77
C THR A 196 12.98 -4.15 11.81
N ARG A 197 12.15 -3.52 10.97
CA ARG A 197 11.19 -4.23 10.12
C ARG A 197 11.32 -3.84 8.65
N VAL A 198 11.27 -2.55 8.32
CA VAL A 198 11.27 -2.10 6.93
C VAL A 198 12.63 -2.29 6.26
N ALA A 199 13.74 -1.84 6.86
CA ALA A 199 15.07 -1.97 6.26
C ALA A 199 15.47 -3.44 6.02
N PRO A 200 15.35 -4.37 7.00
CA PRO A 200 15.64 -5.78 6.76
C PRO A 200 14.72 -6.41 5.70
N ALA A 201 13.44 -6.02 5.65
CA ALA A 201 12.51 -6.52 4.63
C ALA A 201 12.86 -6.01 3.23
N ALA A 202 13.33 -4.76 3.12
CA ALA A 202 13.79 -4.18 1.86
C ALA A 202 15.05 -4.89 1.35
N GLU A 203 16.02 -5.14 2.22
CA GLU A 203 17.24 -5.91 1.90
C GLU A 203 16.89 -7.34 1.43
N ALA A 204 15.97 -8.01 2.13
CA ALA A 204 15.49 -9.33 1.73
C ALA A 204 14.75 -9.29 0.38
N ALA A 205 13.98 -8.23 0.10
CA ALA A 205 13.30 -8.06 -1.17
C ALA A 205 14.29 -7.84 -2.33
N VAL A 206 15.35 -7.04 -2.11
CA VAL A 206 16.45 -6.89 -3.08
C VAL A 206 17.07 -8.24 -3.40
N LEU A 207 17.39 -9.05 -2.38
CA LEU A 207 17.96 -10.40 -2.60
C LEU A 207 17.05 -11.27 -3.47
N ARG A 208 15.74 -11.34 -3.15
CA ARG A 208 14.79 -12.17 -3.90
C ARG A 208 14.53 -11.67 -5.31
N LEU A 209 14.55 -10.35 -5.52
CA LEU A 209 14.42 -9.77 -6.85
C LEU A 209 15.67 -9.98 -7.69
N SER A 210 16.86 -9.97 -7.09
CA SER A 210 18.12 -10.30 -7.77
C SER A 210 18.17 -11.77 -8.19
N GLU A 211 17.61 -12.68 -7.39
CA GLU A 211 17.43 -14.09 -7.79
C GLU A 211 16.47 -14.22 -8.98
N LEU A 212 15.34 -13.50 -8.97
CA LEU A 212 14.42 -13.45 -10.10
C LEU A 212 15.06 -12.85 -11.35
N GLN A 213 15.87 -11.81 -11.21
CA GLN A 213 16.65 -11.22 -12.30
C GLN A 213 17.64 -12.22 -12.89
N ALA A 214 18.34 -12.98 -12.04
CA ALA A 214 19.24 -14.04 -12.50
C ALA A 214 18.48 -15.13 -13.28
N LEU A 215 17.27 -15.50 -12.83
CA LEU A 215 16.40 -16.41 -13.59
C LEU A 215 15.95 -15.80 -14.92
N ALA A 216 15.58 -14.51 -14.94
CA ALA A 216 15.12 -13.81 -16.14
C ALA A 216 16.19 -13.75 -17.24
N ARG A 217 17.46 -13.63 -16.86
CA ARG A 217 18.62 -13.68 -17.77
C ARG A 217 18.80 -15.03 -18.45
N TRP A 218 18.24 -16.12 -17.88
CA TRP A 218 18.23 -17.42 -18.54
C TRP A 218 17.05 -17.52 -19.51
N SER A 219 17.17 -16.84 -20.65
CA SER A 219 16.11 -16.68 -21.64
C SER A 219 15.49 -18.01 -22.13
N GLU A 220 16.28 -19.07 -22.25
CA GLU A 220 15.80 -20.41 -22.63
C GLU A 220 14.76 -20.99 -21.65
N ARG A 221 14.83 -20.63 -20.37
CA ARG A 221 13.93 -21.11 -19.31
C ARG A 221 12.88 -20.08 -18.91
N ALA A 222 13.28 -18.81 -18.83
CA ALA A 222 12.43 -17.71 -18.43
C ALA A 222 11.49 -17.23 -19.55
N GLY A 223 11.95 -17.27 -20.80
CA GLY A 223 11.19 -16.81 -21.97
C GLY A 223 9.85 -17.52 -22.14
N PRO A 224 9.79 -18.86 -22.14
CA PRO A 224 8.53 -19.60 -22.26
C PRO A 224 7.53 -19.35 -21.13
N VAL A 225 8.01 -18.96 -19.95
CA VAL A 225 7.19 -18.67 -18.76
C VAL A 225 6.78 -17.19 -18.68
N GLY A 226 7.37 -16.33 -19.52
CA GLY A 226 7.05 -14.90 -19.59
C GLY A 226 7.72 -14.05 -18.52
N LEU A 227 8.83 -14.52 -17.94
CA LEU A 227 9.62 -13.71 -17.00
C LEU A 227 10.50 -12.72 -17.79
N ASP A 228 10.12 -11.45 -17.76
CA ASP A 228 10.81 -10.39 -18.49
C ASP A 228 12.03 -9.84 -17.74
N GLU A 229 13.18 -9.81 -18.41
CA GLU A 229 14.45 -9.33 -17.85
C GLU A 229 14.38 -7.85 -17.49
N ARG A 230 13.78 -7.02 -18.35
CA ARG A 230 13.70 -5.57 -18.10
C ARG A 230 12.81 -5.24 -16.91
N ALA A 231 11.69 -5.97 -16.76
CA ALA A 231 10.84 -5.85 -15.60
C ALA A 231 11.57 -6.27 -14.31
N ALA A 232 12.36 -7.35 -14.35
CA ALA A 232 13.16 -7.79 -13.22
C ALA A 232 14.24 -6.75 -12.85
N ASP A 233 14.96 -6.21 -13.83
CA ASP A 233 15.95 -5.14 -13.62
C ASP A 233 15.31 -3.90 -12.97
N ALA A 234 14.15 -3.46 -13.47
CA ALA A 234 13.43 -2.33 -12.93
C ALA A 234 12.96 -2.58 -11.48
N ALA A 235 12.53 -3.80 -11.18
CA ALA A 235 12.09 -4.20 -9.84
C ALA A 235 13.25 -4.22 -8.83
N VAL A 236 14.42 -4.76 -9.23
CA VAL A 236 15.63 -4.71 -8.40
C VAL A 236 16.01 -3.26 -8.09
N ALA A 237 16.08 -2.40 -9.12
CA ALA A 237 16.41 -0.99 -8.93
C ALA A 237 15.40 -0.25 -8.02
N ALA A 238 14.11 -0.63 -8.08
CA ALA A 238 13.09 -0.08 -7.18
C ALA A 238 13.28 -0.52 -5.73
N ALA A 239 13.61 -1.79 -5.50
CA ALA A 239 13.88 -2.32 -4.18
C ALA A 239 15.15 -1.71 -3.56
N GLU A 240 16.20 -1.50 -4.35
CA GLU A 240 17.42 -0.81 -3.92
C GLU A 240 17.14 0.64 -3.50
N ARG A 241 16.32 1.37 -4.28
CA ARG A 241 15.87 2.73 -3.91
C ARG A 241 15.10 2.74 -2.59
N ALA A 242 14.21 1.77 -2.38
CA ALA A 242 13.47 1.65 -1.13
C ALA A 242 14.40 1.36 0.07
N CYS A 243 15.38 0.48 -0.12
CA CYS A 243 16.40 0.18 0.88
C CYS A 243 17.24 1.42 1.24
N LEU A 244 17.68 2.19 0.23
CA LEU A 244 18.42 3.44 0.44
C LEU A 244 17.55 4.49 1.16
N ALA A 245 16.29 4.64 0.75
CA ALA A 245 15.35 5.57 1.38
C ALA A 245 15.15 5.23 2.87
N ALA A 246 14.95 3.95 3.20
CA ALA A 246 14.87 3.49 4.59
C ALA A 246 16.17 3.80 5.35
N GLY A 247 17.33 3.52 4.77
CA GLY A 247 18.64 3.79 5.38
C GLY A 247 18.99 5.27 5.54
N VAL A 248 18.40 6.16 4.74
CA VAL A 248 18.50 7.62 4.93
C VAL A 248 17.54 8.08 6.02
N ALA A 249 16.29 7.59 6.05
CA ALA A 249 15.30 7.97 7.04
C ALA A 249 15.62 7.50 8.47
N ILE A 250 16.46 6.48 8.62
CA ILE A 250 16.96 6.00 9.92
C ILE A 250 18.07 6.91 10.49
N ARG A 251 18.83 7.61 9.64
CA ARG A 251 19.98 8.44 10.03
C ARG A 251 19.55 9.84 10.44
#